data_AF-A0A1F7FTD7-F1
#
_entry.id   AF-A0A1F7FTD7-F1
#
_cell.length_a   1.000
_cell.length_b   1.000
_cell.length_c   1.000
_cell.angle_alpha   90.00
_cell.angle_beta   90.00
_cell.angle_gamma   90.00
#
_symmetry.space_group_name_H-M   'P 1'
#
loop_
_entity.id
_entity.type
_entity.pdbx_description
1 polymer ?
#
loop_
_entity_poly.entity_id
_entity_poly.type
_entity_poly.pdbx_seq_one_letter_code
_entity_poly.pdbx_strand_id
1 'polypeptide(L)'
;MGKTRRIDRWFAIYPLGLILFGAAMWLILSAGATGQPGLPASSVNVATDPGTLSAELFKNLRSPLGILLLQIMVIIAFTRCCAKVLRKFGQPEVIGEVMGGIFLGPSVLGWLFPAAGAFLFPPTSLANLGLLSQIGLIIFMFVVGMEVDTDVLKKKVHSAILISHASMVMPFLLGSLLSLALYKDYAPAGVPFTPFCLFMGIAMSITAFPVLARILRERGLSLSPFGTVALTCAAIDDLTAWCALAIVAAVSRQGTIVNSLVDIALCGIHIAAMLFVVGPLLNRLIAGGTSPTMGRMSPQSQGGEGAEGATGSIREKGAIAAVLFTAFFSALVTETIGIHALFGAFLAGMVIPRETAFRETLARRLELFSTMILLPLFFALSGLRTQISLLNDGSSWVICGIIILVAITGKFVGSAGAARWSGSTWRDSLVIGALMNTRGLVELVALNIGYDLGIITPVIFTMMVIMALVTTLMTGPLLSFLMPDGSADEHCMRTP
;
A
#
# COMPACT_ATOMS: atom_id res chain seq x y z
N MET A 1 57.93 21.39 5.08
CA MET A 1 58.11 19.96 5.41
C MET A 1 57.99 19.80 6.93
N GLY A 2 57.08 18.95 7.41
CA GLY A 2 56.98 18.61 8.85
C GLY A 2 55.56 18.58 9.44
N LYS A 3 54.70 17.65 9.00
CA LYS A 3 53.44 17.33 9.72
C LYS A 3 52.86 15.94 9.47
N THR A 4 53.67 14.95 9.07
CA THR A 4 53.21 13.60 8.67
C THR A 4 53.69 12.43 9.54
N ARG A 5 54.13 12.67 10.79
CA ARG A 5 54.64 11.60 11.68
C ARG A 5 53.78 11.24 12.89
N ARG A 6 52.54 11.76 13.00
CA ARG A 6 51.69 11.56 14.21
C ARG A 6 50.59 10.51 14.06
N ILE A 7 50.35 9.99 12.85
CA ILE A 7 49.24 9.05 12.56
C ILE A 7 49.64 7.58 12.78
N ASP A 8 50.92 7.23 12.73
CA ASP A 8 51.37 5.82 12.82
C ASP A 8 51.26 5.20 14.23
N ARG A 9 51.27 6.01 15.30
CA ARG A 9 51.21 5.48 16.67
C ARG A 9 49.83 4.90 17.03
N TRP A 10 48.75 5.42 16.47
CA TRP A 10 47.39 4.97 16.79
C TRP A 10 47.05 3.61 16.16
N PHE A 11 47.65 3.27 15.02
CA PHE A 11 47.48 1.96 14.38
C PHE A 11 48.14 0.82 15.16
N ALA A 12 49.19 1.10 15.96
CA ALA A 12 49.79 0.10 16.85
C ALA A 12 49.06 0.00 18.21
N ILE A 13 48.45 1.09 18.67
CA ILE A 13 47.71 1.15 19.94
C ILE A 13 46.38 0.39 19.85
N TYR A 14 45.71 0.40 18.70
CA TYR A 14 44.43 -0.28 18.50
C TYR A 14 44.48 -1.82 18.65
N PRO A 15 45.39 -2.56 17.96
CA PRO A 15 45.52 -4.01 18.16
C PRO A 15 46.02 -4.35 19.56
N LEU A 16 46.92 -3.55 20.16
CA LEU A 16 47.33 -3.72 21.55
C LEU A 16 46.14 -3.58 22.50
N GLY A 17 45.25 -2.61 22.26
CA GLY A 17 44.01 -2.42 23.01
C GLY A 17 43.03 -3.59 22.87
N LEU A 18 42.88 -4.14 21.66
CA LEU A 18 42.07 -5.36 21.42
C LEU A 18 42.65 -6.58 22.14
N ILE A 19 43.97 -6.75 22.15
CA ILE A 19 44.65 -7.83 22.87
C ILE A 19 44.48 -7.68 24.39
N LEU A 20 44.68 -6.47 24.92
CA LEU A 20 44.46 -6.16 26.34
C LEU A 20 43.00 -6.39 26.75
N PHE A 21 42.06 -5.97 25.91
CA PHE A 21 40.63 -6.23 26.12
C PHE A 21 40.31 -7.72 26.10
N GLY A 22 40.85 -8.47 25.13
CA GLY A 22 40.69 -9.93 25.07
C GLY A 22 41.29 -10.66 26.29
N ALA A 23 42.48 -10.25 26.73
CA ALA A 23 43.13 -10.79 27.93
C ALA A 23 42.36 -10.44 29.21
N ALA A 24 41.87 -9.21 29.33
CA ALA A 24 41.01 -8.80 30.45
C ALA A 24 39.70 -9.58 30.45
N MET A 25 39.06 -9.76 29.30
CA MET A 25 37.85 -10.57 29.16
C MET A 25 38.10 -12.02 29.54
N TRP A 26 39.21 -12.61 29.10
CA TRP A 26 39.62 -13.96 29.47
C TRP A 26 39.83 -14.10 30.99
N LEU A 27 40.53 -13.14 31.62
CA LEU A 27 40.72 -13.10 33.07
C LEU A 27 39.39 -13.00 33.82
N ILE A 28 38.50 -12.09 33.41
CA ILE A 28 37.17 -11.92 34.01
C ILE A 28 36.34 -13.21 33.89
N LEU A 29 36.34 -13.83 32.71
CA LEU A 29 35.60 -15.08 32.47
C LEU A 29 36.19 -16.25 33.28
N SER A 30 37.52 -16.34 33.38
CA SER A 30 38.20 -17.39 34.17
C SER A 30 37.95 -17.24 35.67
N ALA A 31 37.97 -16.00 36.19
CA ALA A 31 37.63 -15.70 37.58
C ALA A 31 36.13 -15.90 37.89
N GLY A 32 35.26 -15.59 36.92
CA GLY A 32 33.82 -15.87 37.02
C GLY A 32 33.51 -17.37 37.03
N ALA A 33 34.26 -18.16 36.24
CA ALA A 33 34.09 -19.61 36.19
C ALA A 33 34.52 -20.32 37.49
N THR A 34 35.54 -19.82 38.19
CA THR A 34 35.97 -20.37 39.49
C THR A 34 35.05 -19.98 40.66
N GLY A 35 34.25 -18.94 40.51
CA GLY A 35 33.29 -18.46 41.52
C GLY A 35 31.87 -19.03 41.41
N GLN A 36 31.58 -19.88 40.43
CA GLN A 36 30.25 -20.49 40.28
C GLN A 36 30.04 -21.57 41.35
N PRO A 37 29.07 -21.41 42.29
CA PRO A 37 28.66 -22.53 43.14
C PRO A 37 28.17 -23.64 42.23
N GLY A 38 28.53 -24.90 42.53
CA GLY A 38 28.30 -26.06 41.68
C GLY A 38 26.87 -26.12 41.16
N LEU A 39 26.67 -25.61 39.94
CA LEU A 39 25.41 -25.77 39.23
C LEU A 39 25.25 -27.27 39.02
N PRO A 40 24.08 -27.86 39.34
CA PRO A 40 23.84 -29.26 39.02
C PRO A 40 24.16 -29.43 37.54
N ALA A 41 24.94 -30.46 37.21
CA ALA A 41 25.42 -30.75 35.86
C ALA A 41 24.23 -30.90 34.90
N SER A 42 23.70 -29.77 34.46
CA SER A 42 22.94 -29.68 33.23
C SER A 42 24.02 -29.87 32.19
N SER A 43 24.13 -31.11 31.70
CA SER A 43 24.94 -31.46 30.56
C SER A 43 24.52 -30.58 29.39
N VAL A 44 25.06 -29.37 29.31
CA VAL A 44 25.24 -28.68 28.04
C VAL A 44 26.37 -29.45 27.38
N ASN A 45 26.02 -30.64 26.88
CA ASN A 45 26.80 -31.33 25.88
C ASN A 45 26.79 -30.39 24.68
N VAL A 46 27.75 -29.47 24.62
CA VAL A 46 28.19 -28.89 23.35
C VAL A 46 28.97 -30.01 22.66
N ALA A 47 28.25 -31.06 22.27
CA ALA A 47 28.73 -32.01 21.30
C ALA A 47 28.85 -31.22 20.01
N THR A 48 30.09 -30.93 19.61
CA THR A 48 30.44 -30.54 18.25
C THR A 48 30.24 -31.75 17.33
N ASP A 49 29.01 -32.23 17.24
CA ASP A 49 28.57 -33.11 16.17
C ASP A 49 28.30 -32.23 14.94
N PRO A 50 28.80 -32.55 13.74
CA PRO A 50 28.44 -31.82 12.51
C PRO A 50 26.91 -31.73 12.28
N GLY A 51 26.14 -32.64 12.88
CA GLY A 51 24.68 -32.59 12.92
C GLY A 51 24.10 -31.43 13.75
N THR A 52 24.80 -30.96 14.79
CA THR A 52 24.30 -29.89 15.70
C THR A 52 24.36 -28.50 15.07
N LEU A 53 25.38 -28.21 14.24
CA LEU A 53 25.45 -26.93 13.51
C LEU A 53 24.28 -26.79 12.53
N SER A 54 23.99 -27.85 11.77
CA SER A 54 22.85 -27.83 10.83
C SER A 54 21.51 -27.67 11.57
N ALA A 55 21.34 -28.36 12.71
CA ALA A 55 20.15 -28.24 13.54
C ALA A 55 20.01 -26.84 14.16
N GLU A 56 21.09 -26.23 14.64
CA GLU A 56 21.11 -24.86 15.16
C GLU A 56 20.85 -23.83 14.06
N LEU A 57 21.41 -24.00 12.85
CA LEU A 57 21.10 -23.14 11.70
C LEU A 57 19.61 -23.22 11.33
N PHE A 58 19.04 -24.43 11.28
CA PHE A 58 17.61 -24.63 11.01
C PHE A 58 16.71 -24.03 12.10
N LYS A 59 17.12 -24.15 13.37
CA LYS A 59 16.44 -23.54 14.51
C LYS A 59 16.47 -22.02 14.44
N ASN A 60 17.62 -21.42 14.10
CA ASN A 60 17.77 -19.98 13.92
C ASN A 60 16.95 -19.46 12.73
N LEU A 61 16.87 -20.24 11.63
CA LEU A 61 16.02 -19.90 10.49
C LEU A 61 14.53 -19.91 10.84
N ARG A 62 14.11 -20.77 11.76
CA ARG A 62 12.73 -20.81 12.30
C ARG A 62 12.43 -19.75 13.36
N SER A 63 13.40 -18.90 13.71
CA SER A 63 13.13 -17.75 14.58
C SER A 63 12.13 -16.78 13.91
N PRO A 64 11.36 -15.99 14.67
CA PRO A 64 10.39 -15.04 14.10
C PRO A 64 11.01 -14.06 13.10
N LEU A 65 12.25 -13.62 13.34
CA LEU A 65 12.98 -12.76 12.41
C LEU A 65 13.51 -13.55 11.21
N GLY A 66 14.10 -14.73 11.43
CA GLY A 66 14.65 -15.57 10.36
C GLY A 66 13.59 -15.97 9.33
N ILE A 67 12.40 -16.35 9.80
CA ILE A 67 11.29 -16.72 8.93
C ILE A 67 10.73 -15.50 8.19
N LEU A 68 10.66 -14.34 8.85
CA LEU A 68 10.19 -13.09 8.22
C LEU A 68 11.14 -12.66 7.11
N LEU A 69 12.46 -12.71 7.34
CA LEU A 69 13.46 -12.41 6.31
C LEU A 69 13.35 -13.37 5.13
N LEU A 70 13.19 -14.67 5.40
CA LEU A 70 12.98 -15.68 4.35
C LEU A 70 11.69 -15.40 3.56
N GLN A 71 10.59 -15.09 4.24
CA GLN A 71 9.31 -14.74 3.62
C GLN A 71 9.46 -13.52 2.71
N ILE A 72 10.11 -12.45 3.17
CA ILE A 72 10.35 -11.24 2.37
C ILE A 72 11.13 -11.59 1.10
N MET A 73 12.21 -12.37 1.22
CA MET A 73 13.01 -12.79 0.07
C MET A 73 12.19 -13.60 -0.94
N VAL A 74 11.45 -14.61 -0.48
CA VAL A 74 10.66 -15.48 -1.36
C VAL A 74 9.50 -14.72 -2.00
N ILE A 75 8.76 -13.93 -1.22
CA ILE A 75 7.65 -13.13 -1.70
C ILE A 75 8.13 -12.19 -2.80
N ILE A 76 9.16 -11.37 -2.55
CA ILE A 76 9.63 -10.38 -3.53
C ILE A 76 10.13 -11.08 -4.79
N ALA A 77 10.96 -12.12 -4.65
CA ALA A 77 11.50 -12.84 -5.81
C ALA A 77 10.39 -13.46 -6.67
N PHE A 78 9.43 -14.13 -6.03
CA PHE A 78 8.38 -14.88 -6.72
C PHE A 78 7.31 -13.97 -7.34
N THR A 79 6.82 -12.97 -6.61
CA THR A 79 5.85 -12.00 -7.13
C THR A 79 6.43 -11.18 -8.29
N ARG A 80 7.72 -10.80 -8.22
CA ARG A 80 8.41 -10.13 -9.33
C ARG A 80 8.59 -11.03 -10.55
N CYS A 81 8.81 -12.32 -10.35
CA CYS A 81 8.82 -13.29 -11.44
C CYS A 81 7.46 -13.34 -12.12
N CYS A 82 6.38 -13.50 -11.34
CA CYS A 82 5.01 -13.51 -11.83
C CYS A 82 4.64 -12.22 -12.58
N ALA A 83 4.98 -11.06 -12.02
CA ALA A 83 4.80 -9.75 -12.66
C ALA A 83 5.53 -9.64 -14.00
N LYS A 84 6.79 -10.08 -14.09
CA LYS A 84 7.55 -10.10 -15.35
C LYS A 84 6.91 -11.02 -16.40
N VAL A 85 6.39 -12.18 -15.98
CA VAL A 85 5.70 -13.10 -16.88
C VAL A 85 4.42 -12.47 -17.40
N LEU A 86 3.56 -11.93 -16.51
CA LEU A 86 2.31 -11.30 -16.91
C LEU A 86 2.50 -10.05 -17.77
N ARG A 87 3.57 -9.29 -17.53
CA ARG A 87 3.92 -8.14 -18.37
C ARG A 87 4.18 -8.55 -19.82
N LYS A 88 4.72 -9.75 -20.09
CA LYS A 88 4.87 -10.27 -21.46
C LYS A 88 3.52 -10.49 -22.16
N PHE A 89 2.45 -10.70 -21.40
CA PHE A 89 1.08 -10.81 -21.90
C PHE A 89 0.33 -9.46 -21.92
N GLY A 90 1.03 -8.34 -21.74
CA GLY A 90 0.43 -7.00 -21.76
C GLY A 90 -0.41 -6.67 -20.52
N GLN A 91 -0.22 -7.42 -19.43
CA GLN A 91 -0.94 -7.24 -18.16
C GLN A 91 -0.14 -6.39 -17.17
N PRO A 92 -0.80 -5.59 -16.31
CA PRO A 92 -0.13 -4.75 -15.31
C PRO A 92 0.64 -5.61 -14.29
N GLU A 93 1.82 -5.15 -13.86
CA GLU A 93 2.66 -5.90 -12.90
C GLU A 93 1.95 -6.20 -11.58
N VAL A 94 1.07 -5.31 -11.11
CA VAL A 94 0.28 -5.47 -9.88
C VAL A 94 -0.55 -6.77 -9.91
N ILE A 95 -1.08 -7.15 -11.07
CA ILE A 95 -1.83 -8.40 -11.19
C ILE A 95 -0.93 -9.63 -11.00
N GLY A 96 0.29 -9.58 -11.53
CA GLY A 96 1.27 -10.64 -11.30
C GLY A 96 1.72 -10.71 -9.84
N GLU A 97 1.77 -9.59 -9.14
CA GLU A 97 2.09 -9.56 -7.70
C GLU A 97 0.98 -10.21 -6.86
N VAL A 98 -0.29 -9.89 -7.12
CA VAL A 98 -1.44 -10.49 -6.43
C VAL A 98 -1.57 -11.99 -6.75
N MET A 99 -1.47 -12.37 -8.03
CA MET A 99 -1.47 -13.78 -8.44
C MET A 99 -0.29 -14.54 -7.83
N GLY A 100 0.88 -13.91 -7.73
CA GLY A 100 2.05 -14.47 -7.05
C GLY A 100 1.76 -14.78 -5.57
N GLY A 101 1.02 -13.91 -4.89
CA GLY A 101 0.52 -14.16 -3.54
C GLY A 101 -0.42 -15.37 -3.45
N ILE A 102 -1.39 -15.47 -4.36
CA ILE A 102 -2.33 -16.60 -4.42
C ILE A 102 -1.58 -17.92 -4.65
N PHE A 103 -0.56 -17.89 -5.51
CA PHE A 103 0.29 -19.04 -5.80
C PHE A 103 1.16 -19.46 -4.61
N LEU A 104 1.70 -18.49 -3.86
CA LEU A 104 2.42 -18.77 -2.61
C LEU A 104 1.50 -19.21 -1.46
N GLY A 105 0.20 -18.93 -1.59
CA GLY A 105 -0.80 -19.23 -0.58
C GLY A 105 -1.24 -20.70 -0.53
N PRO A 106 -2.22 -20.99 0.35
CA PRO A 106 -2.81 -22.33 0.49
C PRO A 106 -3.41 -22.86 -0.81
N SER A 107 -3.89 -21.97 -1.69
CA SER A 107 -4.55 -22.30 -2.94
C SER A 107 -3.68 -23.07 -3.94
N VAL A 108 -2.35 -22.89 -3.92
CA VAL A 108 -1.44 -23.58 -4.86
C VAL A 108 -0.24 -24.18 -4.14
N LEU A 109 0.64 -23.38 -3.52
CA LEU A 109 1.82 -23.90 -2.82
C LEU A 109 1.42 -24.80 -1.65
N GLY A 110 0.47 -24.37 -0.82
CA GLY A 110 -0.02 -25.17 0.31
C GLY A 110 -0.75 -26.45 -0.11
N TRP A 111 -1.30 -26.48 -1.32
CA TRP A 111 -1.96 -27.66 -1.89
C TRP A 111 -0.97 -28.63 -2.55
N LEU A 112 -0.04 -28.12 -3.38
CA LEU A 112 0.97 -28.92 -4.09
C LEU A 112 2.10 -29.40 -3.17
N PHE A 113 2.55 -28.54 -2.25
CA PHE A 113 3.67 -28.80 -1.34
C PHE A 113 3.33 -28.36 0.11
N PRO A 114 2.43 -29.09 0.82
CA PRO A 114 1.94 -28.69 2.14
C PRO A 114 3.05 -28.45 3.17
N ALA A 115 4.09 -29.29 3.17
CA ALA A 115 5.23 -29.14 4.08
C ALA A 115 6.04 -27.85 3.81
N ALA A 116 6.21 -27.47 2.54
CA ALA A 116 6.90 -26.24 2.18
C ALA A 116 6.06 -25.01 2.53
N GLY A 117 4.74 -25.07 2.28
CA GLY A 117 3.80 -24.00 2.67
C GLY A 117 3.76 -23.79 4.18
N ALA A 118 3.66 -24.87 4.97
CA ALA A 118 3.66 -24.80 6.44
C ALA A 118 5.00 -24.32 7.01
N PHE A 119 6.12 -24.63 6.35
CA PHE A 119 7.44 -24.13 6.73
C PHE A 119 7.61 -22.64 6.41
N LEU A 120 7.20 -22.20 5.22
CA LEU A 120 7.40 -20.83 4.77
C LEU A 120 6.39 -19.86 5.38
N PHE A 121 5.14 -20.28 5.58
CA PHE A 121 4.04 -19.45 6.08
C PHE A 121 3.32 -20.08 7.27
N PRO A 122 4.01 -20.34 8.39
CA PRO A 122 3.34 -20.81 9.60
C PRO A 122 2.37 -19.74 10.12
N PRO A 123 1.19 -20.10 10.64
CA PRO A 123 0.18 -19.14 11.10
C PRO A 123 0.70 -18.09 12.09
N THR A 124 1.65 -18.48 12.95
CA THR A 124 2.30 -17.61 13.95
C THR A 124 3.14 -16.49 13.32
N SER A 125 3.63 -16.66 12.09
CA SER A 125 4.43 -15.65 11.39
C SER A 125 3.59 -14.64 10.61
N LEU A 126 2.33 -14.98 10.27
CA LEU A 126 1.46 -14.14 9.45
C LEU A 126 1.13 -12.81 10.12
N ALA A 127 1.09 -12.77 11.45
CA ALA A 127 0.90 -11.52 12.20
C ALA A 127 2.07 -10.54 11.97
N ASN A 128 3.32 -11.03 12.00
CA ASN A 128 4.51 -10.20 11.76
C ASN A 128 4.55 -9.69 10.32
N LEU A 129 4.25 -10.57 9.35
CA LEU A 129 4.13 -10.21 7.94
C LEU A 129 3.02 -9.16 7.74
N GLY A 130 1.89 -9.33 8.43
CA GLY A 130 0.78 -8.39 8.47
C GLY A 130 1.18 -7.00 8.98
N LEU A 131 1.85 -6.92 10.12
CA LEU A 131 2.32 -5.65 10.67
C LEU A 131 3.28 -4.91 9.71
N LEU A 132 4.24 -5.64 9.14
CA LEU A 132 5.18 -5.06 8.18
C LEU A 132 4.47 -4.58 6.90
N SER A 133 3.53 -5.37 6.40
CA SER A 133 2.68 -5.00 5.26
C SER A 133 1.86 -3.74 5.54
N GLN A 134 1.31 -3.59 6.75
CA GLN A 134 0.51 -2.41 7.13
C GLN A 134 1.37 -1.15 7.20
N ILE A 135 2.60 -1.23 7.74
CA ILE A 135 3.57 -0.12 7.68
C ILE A 135 3.84 0.26 6.21
N GLY A 136 3.95 -0.74 5.33
CA GLY A 136 4.05 -0.55 3.89
C GLY A 136 2.91 0.24 3.28
N LEU A 137 1.68 -0.15 3.60
CA LEU A 137 0.48 0.53 3.15
C LEU A 137 0.37 1.96 3.70
N ILE A 138 0.76 2.20 4.96
CA ILE A 138 0.80 3.56 5.55
C ILE A 138 1.73 4.45 4.74
N ILE A 139 2.96 4.00 4.47
CA ILE A 139 3.93 4.76 3.67
C ILE A 139 3.39 4.96 2.25
N PHE A 140 2.79 3.94 1.65
CA PHE A 140 2.21 4.03 0.32
C PHE A 140 1.05 5.04 0.26
N MET A 141 0.09 4.96 1.18
CA MET A 141 -1.05 5.87 1.23
C MET A 141 -0.63 7.31 1.50
N PHE A 142 0.41 7.49 2.30
CA PHE A 142 1.04 8.77 2.49
C PHE A 142 1.62 9.34 1.18
N VAL A 143 2.34 8.53 0.39
CA VAL A 143 2.82 8.93 -0.95
C VAL A 143 1.65 9.26 -1.88
N VAL A 144 0.60 8.44 -1.91
CA VAL A 144 -0.59 8.71 -2.71
C VAL A 144 -1.21 10.07 -2.33
N GLY A 145 -1.30 10.38 -1.03
CA GLY A 145 -1.74 11.70 -0.56
C GLY A 145 -0.85 12.85 -1.06
N MET A 146 0.47 12.62 -1.14
CA MET A 146 1.44 13.56 -1.72
C MET A 146 1.37 13.66 -3.25
N GLU A 147 0.65 12.77 -3.95
CA GLU A 147 0.44 12.86 -5.40
C GLU A 147 -0.84 13.63 -5.74
N VAL A 148 -1.78 13.75 -4.80
CA VAL A 148 -3.04 14.47 -5.04
C VAL A 148 -2.80 15.95 -5.31
N ASP A 149 -3.17 16.37 -6.51
CA ASP A 149 -3.16 17.77 -6.93
C ASP A 149 -4.53 18.43 -6.67
N THR A 150 -4.66 19.11 -5.52
CA THR A 150 -5.86 19.84 -5.12
C THR A 150 -6.16 21.08 -5.97
N ASP A 151 -5.19 21.62 -6.72
CA ASP A 151 -5.38 22.80 -7.57
C ASP A 151 -5.92 22.39 -8.95
N VAL A 152 -5.43 21.27 -9.49
CA VAL A 152 -6.04 20.61 -10.66
C VAL A 152 -7.45 20.14 -10.33
N LEU A 153 -7.65 19.60 -9.11
CA LEU A 153 -8.97 19.22 -8.62
C LEU A 153 -9.91 20.43 -8.68
N LYS A 154 -9.55 21.56 -8.06
CA LYS A 154 -10.37 22.78 -8.04
C LYS A 154 -10.76 23.32 -9.44
N LYS A 155 -9.87 23.23 -10.44
CA LYS A 155 -10.09 23.83 -11.78
C LYS A 155 -10.99 23.00 -12.70
N LYS A 156 -11.11 21.68 -12.50
CA LYS A 156 -11.96 20.78 -13.32
C LYS A 156 -13.03 20.03 -12.52
N VAL A 157 -13.29 20.48 -11.29
CA VAL A 157 -14.03 19.71 -10.27
C VAL A 157 -15.47 19.38 -10.63
N HIS A 158 -16.22 20.30 -11.26
CA HIS A 158 -17.67 20.10 -11.41
C HIS A 158 -18.04 18.92 -12.31
N SER A 159 -17.33 18.74 -13.44
CA SER A 159 -17.57 17.60 -14.34
C SER A 159 -16.98 16.30 -13.79
N ALA A 160 -15.78 16.35 -13.21
CA ALA A 160 -15.11 15.17 -12.67
C ALA A 160 -15.81 14.60 -11.43
N ILE A 161 -16.30 15.46 -10.51
CA ILE A 161 -17.08 15.03 -9.34
C ILE A 161 -18.38 14.35 -9.79
N LEU A 162 -19.07 14.93 -10.78
CA LEU A 162 -20.33 14.36 -11.25
C LEU A 162 -20.11 12.97 -11.87
N ILE A 163 -19.09 12.83 -12.73
CA ILE A 163 -18.74 11.55 -13.36
C ILE A 163 -18.31 10.53 -12.31
N SER A 164 -17.43 10.93 -11.38
CA SER A 164 -16.92 10.09 -10.29
C SER A 164 -18.07 9.55 -9.42
N HIS A 165 -18.88 10.42 -8.82
CA HIS A 165 -19.97 9.97 -7.96
C HIS A 165 -21.05 9.21 -8.72
N ALA A 166 -21.40 9.61 -9.95
CA ALA A 166 -22.32 8.83 -10.77
C ALA A 166 -21.77 7.42 -11.06
N SER A 167 -20.46 7.29 -11.27
CA SER A 167 -19.78 6.01 -11.47
C SER A 167 -19.66 5.16 -10.19
N MET A 168 -19.84 5.74 -9.01
CA MET A 168 -19.88 5.02 -7.74
C MET A 168 -21.31 4.61 -7.35
N VAL A 169 -22.30 5.49 -7.56
CA VAL A 169 -23.69 5.25 -7.13
C VAL A 169 -24.26 3.99 -7.78
N MET A 170 -24.06 3.80 -9.08
CA MET A 170 -24.60 2.62 -9.78
C MET A 170 -24.04 1.29 -9.25
N PRO A 171 -22.71 1.04 -9.23
CA PRO A 171 -22.17 -0.19 -8.66
C PRO A 171 -22.44 -0.32 -7.15
N PHE A 172 -22.54 0.79 -6.41
CA PHE A 172 -22.91 0.77 -5.01
C PHE A 172 -24.31 0.18 -4.82
N LEU A 173 -25.29 0.72 -5.54
CA LEU A 173 -26.68 0.26 -5.47
C LEU A 173 -26.81 -1.20 -5.91
N LEU A 174 -26.12 -1.60 -6.97
CA LEU A 174 -26.13 -3.00 -7.41
C LEU A 174 -25.43 -3.92 -6.41
N GLY A 175 -24.33 -3.50 -5.79
CA GLY A 175 -23.66 -4.24 -4.73
C GLY A 175 -24.53 -4.39 -3.47
N SER A 176 -25.21 -3.32 -3.07
CA SER A 176 -26.18 -3.34 -1.97
C SER A 176 -27.39 -4.23 -2.30
N LEU A 177 -27.89 -4.19 -3.55
CA LEU A 177 -28.97 -5.08 -3.99
C LEU A 177 -28.52 -6.55 -3.96
N LEU A 178 -27.32 -6.84 -4.45
CA LEU A 178 -26.74 -8.18 -4.42
C LEU A 178 -26.55 -8.66 -2.98
N SER A 179 -26.23 -7.76 -2.04
CA SER A 179 -26.09 -8.11 -0.63
C SER A 179 -27.37 -8.67 -0.01
N LEU A 180 -28.57 -8.27 -0.48
CA LEU A 180 -29.84 -8.84 -0.01
C LEU A 180 -29.94 -10.33 -0.29
N ALA A 181 -29.41 -10.77 -1.43
CA ALA A 181 -29.35 -12.18 -1.81
C ALA A 181 -28.24 -12.93 -1.06
N LEU A 182 -27.07 -12.31 -0.89
CA LEU A 182 -25.90 -12.97 -0.30
C LEU A 182 -25.93 -13.02 1.24
N TYR A 183 -26.63 -12.10 1.90
CA TYR A 183 -26.51 -11.93 3.34
C TYR A 183 -26.87 -13.19 4.13
N LYS A 184 -27.93 -13.90 3.75
CA LYS A 184 -28.41 -15.07 4.51
C LYS A 184 -27.41 -16.23 4.50
N ASP A 185 -26.75 -16.45 3.38
CA ASP A 185 -25.93 -17.64 3.15
C ASP A 185 -24.42 -17.37 3.34
N TYR A 186 -23.99 -16.11 3.18
CA TYR A 186 -22.56 -15.76 3.12
C TYR A 186 -22.11 -14.70 4.13
N ALA A 187 -23.02 -14.02 4.84
CA ALA A 187 -22.60 -13.08 5.87
C ALA A 187 -22.08 -13.83 7.11
N PRO A 188 -21.04 -13.32 7.79
CA PRO A 188 -20.57 -13.91 9.03
C PRO A 188 -21.66 -13.89 10.13
N ALA A 189 -21.68 -14.93 10.96
CA ALA A 189 -22.64 -15.03 12.06
C ALA A 189 -22.48 -13.84 13.03
N GLY A 190 -23.59 -13.18 13.37
CA GLY A 190 -23.61 -12.03 14.29
C GLY A 190 -23.34 -10.67 13.63
N VAL A 191 -23.03 -10.61 12.33
CA VAL A 191 -22.87 -9.33 11.62
C VAL A 191 -24.24 -8.80 11.19
N PRO A 192 -24.63 -7.58 11.57
CA PRO A 192 -25.89 -6.99 11.10
C PRO A 192 -25.89 -6.78 9.57
N PHE A 193 -27.08 -6.73 8.97
CA PHE A 193 -27.22 -6.51 7.53
C PHE A 193 -26.59 -5.19 7.07
N THR A 194 -26.69 -4.14 7.88
CA THR A 194 -26.25 -2.79 7.48
C THR A 194 -24.74 -2.71 7.18
N PRO A 195 -23.80 -3.10 8.07
CA PRO A 195 -22.38 -3.14 7.74
C PRO A 195 -22.07 -4.00 6.51
N PHE A 196 -22.70 -5.17 6.38
CA PHE A 196 -22.49 -6.07 5.25
C PHE A 196 -22.94 -5.44 3.93
N CYS A 197 -24.15 -4.87 3.90
CA CYS A 197 -24.73 -4.22 2.73
C CYS A 197 -23.93 -2.99 2.28
N LEU A 198 -23.55 -2.14 3.23
CA LEU A 198 -22.73 -0.97 2.94
C LEU A 198 -21.34 -1.40 2.45
N PHE A 199 -20.74 -2.41 3.07
CA PHE A 199 -19.44 -2.92 2.63
C PHE A 199 -19.50 -3.49 1.21
N MET A 200 -20.52 -4.29 0.88
CA MET A 200 -20.71 -4.83 -0.47
C MET A 200 -20.90 -3.71 -1.50
N GLY A 201 -21.68 -2.67 -1.18
CA GLY A 201 -21.85 -1.51 -2.05
C GLY A 201 -20.54 -0.75 -2.28
N ILE A 202 -19.78 -0.46 -1.22
CA ILE A 202 -18.49 0.23 -1.33
C ILE A 202 -17.50 -0.62 -2.12
N ALA A 203 -17.33 -1.89 -1.76
CA ALA A 203 -16.37 -2.77 -2.40
C ALA A 203 -16.67 -2.92 -3.90
N MET A 204 -17.94 -2.92 -4.33
CA MET A 204 -18.31 -2.87 -5.75
C MET A 204 -17.99 -1.53 -6.44
N SER A 205 -17.75 -0.45 -5.71
CA SER A 205 -17.63 0.91 -6.26
C SER A 205 -16.20 1.44 -6.34
N ILE A 206 -15.23 0.75 -5.75
CA ILE A 206 -13.83 1.19 -5.70
C ILE A 206 -13.20 1.12 -7.09
N THR A 207 -12.54 2.22 -7.49
CA THR A 207 -11.66 2.32 -8.66
C THR A 207 -10.25 2.60 -8.16
N ALA A 208 -9.23 1.83 -8.53
CA ALA A 208 -7.89 2.03 -7.98
C ALA A 208 -7.08 3.09 -8.77
N PHE A 209 -6.93 4.31 -8.23
CA PHE A 209 -6.16 5.38 -8.87
C PHE A 209 -4.70 4.99 -9.18
N PRO A 210 -3.91 4.41 -8.24
CA PRO A 210 -2.49 4.14 -8.52
C PRO A 210 -2.28 3.12 -9.64
N VAL A 211 -3.18 2.12 -9.71
CA VAL A 211 -3.12 1.09 -10.75
C VAL A 211 -3.55 1.68 -12.10
N LEU A 212 -4.60 2.49 -12.12
CA LEU A 212 -5.03 3.19 -13.33
C LEU A 212 -3.95 4.15 -13.86
N ALA A 213 -3.32 4.94 -12.99
CA ALA A 213 -2.22 5.85 -13.33
C ALA A 213 -1.08 5.10 -13.99
N ARG A 214 -0.74 3.93 -13.44
CA ARG A 214 0.28 3.05 -13.98
C ARG A 214 -0.11 2.49 -15.36
N ILE A 215 -1.33 1.98 -15.52
CA ILE A 215 -1.84 1.45 -16.80
C ILE A 215 -1.79 2.53 -17.88
N LEU A 216 -2.28 3.73 -17.58
CA LEU A 216 -2.26 4.85 -18.51
C LEU A 216 -0.84 5.27 -18.89
N ARG A 217 0.09 5.25 -17.94
CA ARG A 217 1.50 5.58 -18.19
C ARG A 217 2.18 4.54 -19.06
N GLU A 218 1.96 3.25 -18.78
CA GLU A 218 2.48 2.13 -19.57
C GLU A 218 1.90 2.11 -21.00
N ARG A 219 0.68 2.63 -21.19
CA ARG A 219 0.01 2.76 -22.49
C ARG A 219 0.26 4.11 -23.19
N GLY A 220 0.99 5.04 -22.58
CA GLY A 220 1.21 6.38 -23.14
C GLY A 220 -0.04 7.29 -23.18
N LEU A 221 -1.07 6.98 -22.40
CA LEU A 221 -2.37 7.65 -22.41
C LEU A 221 -2.58 8.63 -21.24
N SER A 222 -1.63 8.78 -20.33
CA SER A 222 -1.77 9.62 -19.12
C SER A 222 -2.12 11.08 -19.42
N LEU A 223 -1.62 11.62 -20.53
CA LEU A 223 -1.83 13.02 -20.93
C LEU A 223 -3.02 13.20 -21.89
N SER A 224 -3.66 12.11 -22.31
CA SER A 224 -4.85 12.20 -23.17
C SER A 224 -6.03 12.84 -22.42
N PRO A 225 -7.01 13.43 -23.13
CA PRO A 225 -8.19 14.02 -22.50
C PRO A 225 -8.97 13.03 -21.61
N PHE A 226 -9.21 11.82 -22.12
CA PHE A 226 -9.90 10.77 -21.37
C PHE A 226 -9.02 10.18 -20.26
N GLY A 227 -7.70 10.05 -20.44
CA GLY A 227 -6.77 9.64 -19.40
C GLY A 227 -6.75 10.62 -18.22
N THR A 228 -6.75 11.92 -18.52
CA THR A 228 -6.79 12.98 -17.49
C THR A 228 -8.11 12.96 -16.72
N VAL A 229 -9.25 12.82 -17.43
CA VAL A 229 -10.58 12.70 -16.80
C VAL A 229 -10.65 11.44 -15.94
N ALA A 230 -10.21 10.30 -16.47
CA ALA A 230 -10.17 9.02 -15.76
C ALA A 230 -9.31 9.12 -14.48
N LEU A 231 -8.10 9.70 -14.55
CA LEU A 231 -7.25 9.88 -13.38
C LEU A 231 -7.86 10.79 -12.33
N THR A 232 -8.49 11.89 -12.76
CA THR A 232 -9.16 12.81 -11.84
C THR A 232 -10.37 12.13 -11.17
N CYS A 233 -11.17 11.38 -11.94
CA CYS A 233 -12.30 10.63 -11.40
C CYS A 233 -11.83 9.55 -10.42
N ALA A 234 -10.80 8.78 -10.76
CA ALA A 234 -10.25 7.74 -9.88
C ALA A 234 -9.67 8.32 -8.58
N ALA A 235 -9.04 9.49 -8.62
CA ALA A 235 -8.57 10.16 -7.40
C ALA A 235 -9.73 10.60 -6.48
N ILE A 236 -10.83 11.10 -7.05
CA ILE A 236 -12.05 11.45 -6.30
C ILE A 236 -12.73 10.18 -5.76
N ASP A 237 -12.82 9.13 -6.58
CA ASP A 237 -13.35 7.82 -6.20
C ASP A 237 -12.57 7.25 -5.01
N ASP A 238 -11.23 7.27 -5.05
CA ASP A 238 -10.39 6.79 -3.94
C ASP A 238 -10.65 7.59 -2.65
N LEU A 239 -10.66 8.93 -2.72
CA LEU A 239 -10.99 9.77 -1.56
C LEU A 239 -12.36 9.41 -0.99
N THR A 240 -13.36 9.27 -1.87
CA THR A 240 -14.74 8.94 -1.48
C THR A 240 -14.84 7.54 -0.89
N ALA A 241 -14.15 6.56 -1.46
CA ALA A 241 -14.09 5.19 -0.97
C ALA A 241 -13.51 5.12 0.44
N TRP A 242 -12.46 5.88 0.72
CA TRP A 242 -11.87 5.93 2.08
C TRP A 242 -12.82 6.54 3.10
N CYS A 243 -13.50 7.63 2.75
CA CYS A 243 -14.53 8.21 3.62
C CYS A 243 -15.69 7.22 3.85
N ALA A 244 -16.13 6.53 2.80
CA ALA A 244 -17.20 5.55 2.91
C ALA A 244 -16.77 4.33 3.76
N LEU A 245 -15.55 3.84 3.58
CA LEU A 245 -15.01 2.71 4.34
C LEU A 245 -14.84 3.07 5.83
N ALA A 246 -14.46 4.31 6.13
CA ALA A 246 -14.42 4.83 7.49
C ALA A 246 -15.80 4.76 8.17
N ILE A 247 -16.86 5.15 7.45
CA ILE A 247 -18.25 5.06 7.93
C ILE A 247 -18.63 3.60 8.18
N VAL A 248 -18.29 2.69 7.26
CA VAL A 248 -18.58 1.25 7.45
C VAL A 248 -17.83 0.66 8.63
N ALA A 249 -16.56 1.03 8.82
CA ALA A 249 -15.79 0.62 9.97
C ALA A 249 -16.44 1.10 11.28
N ALA A 250 -16.83 2.38 11.35
CA ALA A 250 -17.51 2.95 12.51
C ALA A 250 -18.85 2.23 12.81
N VAL A 251 -19.68 1.99 11.78
CA VAL A 251 -20.98 1.31 11.93
C VAL A 251 -20.81 -0.17 12.28
N SER A 252 -19.71 -0.82 11.87
CA SER A 252 -19.45 -2.24 12.16
C SER A 252 -19.07 -2.51 13.61
N ARG A 253 -18.35 -1.59 14.26
CA ARG A 253 -17.78 -1.80 15.61
C ARG A 253 -18.75 -1.44 16.73
N GLN A 254 -19.71 -0.57 16.47
CA GLN A 254 -20.54 0.02 17.51
C GLN A 254 -22.01 -0.05 17.07
N GLY A 255 -22.81 -0.86 17.77
CA GLY A 255 -24.24 -1.03 17.48
C GLY A 255 -25.12 0.21 17.76
N THR A 256 -24.53 1.36 18.07
CA THR A 256 -25.25 2.59 18.47
C THR A 256 -24.76 3.81 17.70
N ILE A 257 -25.69 4.51 17.05
CA ILE A 257 -25.47 5.72 16.22
C ILE A 257 -24.71 6.82 16.98
N VAL A 258 -24.88 6.91 18.30
CA VAL A 258 -24.27 7.96 19.15
C VAL A 258 -22.74 7.89 19.16
N ASN A 259 -22.16 6.69 19.27
CA ASN A 259 -20.70 6.55 19.29
C ASN A 259 -20.11 6.83 17.90
N SER A 260 -20.85 6.48 16.82
CA SER A 260 -20.47 6.86 15.45
C SER A 260 -20.43 8.38 15.24
N LEU A 261 -21.28 9.16 15.91
CA LEU A 261 -21.24 10.63 15.84
C LEU A 261 -19.98 11.21 16.49
N VAL A 262 -19.50 10.61 17.58
CA VAL A 262 -18.25 11.03 18.24
C VAL A 262 -17.06 10.78 17.32
N ASP A 263 -16.98 9.60 16.70
CA ASP A 263 -15.89 9.24 15.78
C ASP A 263 -15.87 10.17 14.55
N ILE A 264 -17.06 10.51 14.01
CA ILE A 264 -17.20 11.49 12.92
C ILE A 264 -16.74 12.89 13.37
N ALA A 265 -17.11 13.33 14.58
CA ALA A 265 -16.70 14.63 15.10
C ALA A 265 -15.18 14.69 15.33
N LEU A 266 -14.59 13.67 15.93
CA LEU A 266 -13.15 13.54 16.13
C LEU A 266 -12.40 13.50 14.79
N CYS A 267 -12.95 12.80 13.79
CA CYS A 267 -12.42 12.82 12.42
C CYS A 267 -12.40 14.23 11.84
N GLY A 268 -13.52 14.97 11.95
CA GLY A 268 -13.62 16.36 11.49
C GLY A 268 -12.62 17.28 12.19
N ILE A 269 -12.44 17.11 13.51
CA ILE A 269 -11.44 17.83 14.29
C ILE A 269 -10.01 17.50 13.83
N HIS A 270 -9.71 16.22 13.58
CA HIS A 270 -8.40 15.78 13.07
C HIS A 270 -8.11 16.37 11.69
N ILE A 271 -9.08 16.34 10.77
CA ILE A 271 -8.97 16.97 9.45
C ILE A 271 -8.71 18.48 9.59
N ALA A 272 -9.48 19.16 10.43
CA ALA A 272 -9.28 20.59 10.68
C ALA A 272 -7.90 20.89 11.27
N ALA A 273 -7.45 20.13 12.27
CA ALA A 273 -6.13 20.27 12.86
C ALA A 273 -5.01 20.06 11.82
N MET A 274 -5.18 19.07 10.95
CA MET A 274 -4.24 18.79 9.87
C MET A 274 -4.15 19.95 8.87
N LEU A 275 -5.29 20.46 8.40
CA LEU A 275 -5.35 21.53 7.41
C LEU A 275 -4.92 22.91 7.97
N PHE A 276 -5.33 23.23 9.19
CA PHE A 276 -5.16 24.59 9.76
C PHE A 276 -3.97 24.72 10.72
N VAL A 277 -3.45 23.63 11.28
CA VAL A 277 -2.32 23.67 12.24
C VAL A 277 -1.09 22.99 11.66
N VAL A 278 -1.21 21.70 11.30
CA VAL A 278 -0.05 20.89 10.90
C VAL A 278 0.49 21.32 9.54
N GLY A 279 -0.38 21.54 8.54
CA GLY A 279 0.02 22.00 7.21
C GLY A 279 0.80 23.31 7.22
N PRO A 280 0.27 24.38 7.84
CA PRO A 280 0.99 25.64 7.98
C PRO A 280 2.31 25.50 8.76
N LEU A 281 2.35 24.65 9.80
CA LEU A 281 3.57 24.39 10.58
C LEU A 281 4.63 23.70 9.72
N LEU A 282 4.26 22.64 9.00
CA LEU A 282 5.16 21.95 8.06
C LEU A 282 5.62 22.91 6.95
N ASN A 283 4.74 23.76 6.44
CA ASN A 283 5.11 24.77 5.47
C ASN A 283 6.16 25.73 6.02
N ARG A 284 6.03 26.20 7.27
CA ARG A 284 7.05 27.06 7.89
C ARG A 284 8.38 26.34 8.09
N LEU A 285 8.37 25.07 8.51
CA LEU A 285 9.58 24.29 8.74
C LEU A 285 10.36 24.00 7.44
N ILE A 286 9.62 23.66 6.39
CA ILE A 286 10.18 23.29 5.08
C ILE A 286 10.52 24.55 4.26
N ALA A 287 9.59 25.51 4.12
CA ALA A 287 9.78 26.73 3.34
C ALA A 287 10.76 27.72 3.98
N GLY A 288 10.91 27.72 5.31
CA GLY A 288 11.94 28.52 5.98
C GLY A 288 13.38 28.13 5.59
N GLY A 289 13.57 27.08 4.78
CA GLY A 289 14.85 26.59 4.27
C GLY A 289 15.12 26.96 2.80
N THR A 290 14.08 27.29 2.05
CA THR A 290 14.17 27.86 0.70
C THR A 290 13.88 29.35 0.79
N SER A 291 14.89 30.13 1.13
CA SER A 291 14.79 31.58 0.96
C SER A 291 14.50 31.87 -0.52
N PRO A 292 13.43 32.60 -0.89
CA PRO A 292 13.11 32.94 -2.28
C PRO A 292 14.14 33.88 -2.94
N THR A 293 15.19 34.24 -2.22
CA THR A 293 16.19 35.25 -2.59
C THR A 293 17.41 34.69 -3.32
N MET A 294 17.32 33.50 -3.94
CA MET A 294 18.41 32.94 -4.76
C MET A 294 18.07 32.87 -6.25
N GLY A 295 17.05 33.63 -6.69
CA GLY A 295 16.71 33.82 -8.11
C GLY A 295 17.22 35.13 -8.72
N ARG A 296 17.87 36.01 -7.94
CA ARG A 296 18.41 37.29 -8.42
C ARG A 296 19.64 37.73 -7.64
N MET A 297 20.80 37.11 -7.88
CA MET A 297 22.08 37.79 -7.71
C MET A 297 23.21 37.06 -8.45
N SER A 298 23.67 37.72 -9.51
CA SER A 298 25.01 37.73 -10.12
C SER A 298 25.98 36.56 -9.85
N PRO A 299 26.61 36.00 -10.91
CA PRO A 299 27.63 34.96 -10.77
C PRO A 299 28.98 35.57 -10.42
N GLN A 300 29.25 35.85 -9.14
CA GLN A 300 30.64 36.07 -8.69
C GLN A 300 30.78 35.98 -7.17
N SER A 301 31.16 34.80 -6.65
CA SER A 301 32.03 34.62 -5.48
C SER A 301 32.20 33.13 -5.21
N GLN A 302 33.35 32.59 -5.62
CA GLN A 302 33.88 31.33 -5.12
C GLN A 302 34.53 31.57 -3.75
N GLY A 303 34.18 30.76 -2.75
CA GLY A 303 34.96 30.67 -1.51
C GLY A 303 34.12 30.42 -0.25
N GLY A 304 33.61 29.19 -0.07
CA GLY A 304 32.86 28.83 1.15
C GLY A 304 32.39 27.38 1.26
N GLU A 305 33.11 26.40 0.72
CA GLU A 305 32.61 25.02 0.52
C GLU A 305 32.54 24.10 1.78
N GLY A 306 32.59 24.63 3.01
CA GLY A 306 32.72 23.78 4.22
C GLY A 306 31.47 23.63 5.09
N ALA A 307 30.69 24.70 5.27
CA ALA A 307 29.72 24.80 6.38
C ALA A 307 28.25 24.86 5.93
N GLU A 308 27.97 25.39 4.73
CA GLU A 308 26.59 25.48 4.20
C GLU A 308 26.05 24.12 3.76
N GLY A 309 26.90 23.22 3.24
CA GLY A 309 26.49 21.85 2.86
C GLY A 309 26.14 20.95 4.04
N ALA A 310 26.85 21.08 5.17
CA ALA A 310 26.58 20.30 6.38
C ALA A 310 25.27 20.74 7.07
N THR A 311 25.02 22.06 7.12
CA THR A 311 23.80 22.63 7.70
C THR A 311 22.57 22.30 6.84
N GLY A 312 22.72 22.31 5.51
CA GLY A 312 21.67 21.86 4.58
C GLY A 312 21.30 20.39 4.77
N SER A 313 22.29 19.49 4.91
CA SER A 313 22.05 18.05 5.09
C SER A 313 21.37 17.70 6.42
N ILE A 314 21.72 18.37 7.53
CA ILE A 314 21.09 18.15 8.84
C ILE A 314 19.61 18.58 8.79
N ARG A 315 19.33 19.70 8.11
CA ARG A 315 17.97 20.24 8.00
C ARG A 315 17.08 19.43 7.06
N GLU A 316 17.62 18.91 5.97
CA GLU A 316 16.92 17.97 5.09
C GLU A 316 16.53 16.68 5.83
N LYS A 317 17.46 16.10 6.61
CA LYS A 317 17.15 14.94 7.48
C LYS A 317 16.07 15.24 8.50
N GLY A 318 16.11 16.43 9.11
CA GLY A 318 15.07 16.90 10.03
C GLY A 318 13.70 17.04 9.37
N ALA A 319 13.65 17.56 8.13
CA ALA A 319 12.41 17.69 7.37
C ALA A 319 11.81 16.32 7.00
N ILE A 320 12.64 15.37 6.56
CA ILE A 320 12.20 13.99 6.27
C ILE A 320 11.65 13.34 7.54
N ALA A 321 12.36 13.46 8.66
CA ALA A 321 11.92 12.91 9.94
C ALA A 321 10.58 13.52 10.40
N ALA A 322 10.41 14.85 10.29
CA ALA A 322 9.16 15.53 10.65
C ALA A 322 7.98 15.11 9.76
N VAL A 323 8.22 14.95 8.46
CA VAL A 323 7.23 14.50 7.49
C VAL A 323 6.80 13.05 7.75
N LEU A 324 7.76 12.13 7.92
CA LEU A 324 7.45 10.74 8.26
C LEU A 324 6.77 10.63 9.62
N PHE A 325 7.22 11.40 10.62
CA PHE A 325 6.57 11.47 11.92
C PHE A 325 5.12 11.93 11.79
N THR A 326 4.84 12.94 10.96
CA THR A 326 3.47 13.40 10.70
C THR A 326 2.62 12.30 10.07
N ALA A 327 3.17 11.53 9.12
CA ALA A 327 2.47 10.41 8.49
C ALA A 327 2.08 9.34 9.52
N PHE A 328 3.03 8.87 10.34
CA PHE A 328 2.77 7.85 11.36
C PHE A 328 1.90 8.37 12.50
N PHE A 329 2.09 9.62 12.93
CA PHE A 329 1.28 10.25 13.97
C PHE A 329 -0.18 10.38 13.52
N SER A 330 -0.40 10.84 12.28
CA SER A 330 -1.74 10.90 11.71
C SER A 330 -2.40 9.53 11.63
N ALA A 331 -1.65 8.53 11.16
CA ALA A 331 -2.11 7.16 11.07
C ALA A 331 -2.53 6.62 12.45
N LEU A 332 -1.70 6.83 13.47
CA LEU A 332 -2.01 6.48 14.85
C LEU A 332 -3.29 7.16 15.34
N VAL A 333 -3.42 8.47 15.17
CA VAL A 333 -4.61 9.22 15.60
C VAL A 333 -5.87 8.64 14.94
N THR A 334 -5.85 8.40 13.63
CA THR A 334 -7.02 7.84 12.93
C THR A 334 -7.34 6.40 13.30
N GLU A 335 -6.34 5.58 13.64
CA GLU A 335 -6.56 4.23 14.17
C GLU A 335 -7.19 4.28 15.56
N THR A 336 -6.75 5.21 16.42
CA THR A 336 -7.32 5.39 17.76
C THR A 336 -8.75 5.94 17.75
N ILE A 337 -9.11 6.73 16.74
CA ILE A 337 -10.50 7.20 16.50
C ILE A 337 -11.40 6.04 16.01
N GLY A 338 -10.83 4.92 15.55
CA GLY A 338 -11.61 3.78 15.07
C GLY A 338 -11.96 3.82 13.58
N ILE A 339 -11.30 4.67 12.79
CA ILE A 339 -11.43 4.71 11.33
C ILE A 339 -10.52 3.63 10.72
N HIS A 340 -9.31 4.01 10.34
CA HIS A 340 -8.23 3.12 9.94
C HIS A 340 -6.97 3.95 9.73
N ALA A 341 -5.81 3.41 10.09
CA ALA A 341 -4.51 4.08 10.00
C ALA A 341 -4.18 4.67 8.62
N LEU A 342 -4.65 4.01 7.55
CA LEU A 342 -4.38 4.39 6.16
C LEU A 342 -4.97 5.76 5.78
N PHE A 343 -6.15 6.08 6.34
CA PHE A 343 -6.79 7.38 6.12
C PHE A 343 -5.95 8.52 6.69
N GLY A 344 -5.40 8.35 7.90
CA GLY A 344 -4.51 9.33 8.51
C GLY A 344 -3.25 9.55 7.70
N ALA A 345 -2.63 8.46 7.21
CA ALA A 345 -1.44 8.53 6.38
C ALA A 345 -1.70 9.33 5.09
N PHE A 346 -2.80 9.04 4.40
CA PHE A 346 -3.22 9.75 3.20
C PHE A 346 -3.48 11.25 3.47
N LEU A 347 -4.20 11.59 4.55
CA LEU A 347 -4.44 12.97 4.95
C LEU A 347 -3.13 13.72 5.23
N ALA A 348 -2.18 13.09 5.91
CA ALA A 348 -0.87 13.68 6.15
C ALA A 348 -0.12 13.99 4.84
N GLY A 349 -0.22 13.10 3.84
CA GLY A 349 0.35 13.32 2.52
C GLY A 349 -0.24 14.53 1.79
N MET A 350 -1.57 14.70 1.85
CA MET A 350 -2.27 15.82 1.21
C MET A 350 -1.88 17.19 1.78
N VAL A 351 -1.52 17.23 3.06
CA VAL A 351 -1.23 18.45 3.82
C VAL A 351 0.19 18.98 3.57
N ILE A 352 1.07 18.17 2.97
CA ILE A 352 2.46 18.55 2.71
C ILE A 352 2.56 19.61 1.61
N PRO A 353 3.36 20.68 1.81
CA PRO A 353 3.53 21.75 0.83
C PRO A 353 3.98 21.25 -0.55
N ARG A 354 3.32 21.78 -1.59
CA ARG A 354 3.47 21.35 -2.99
C ARG A 354 4.78 21.80 -3.63
N GLU A 355 5.20 23.04 -3.41
CA GLU A 355 6.22 23.74 -4.23
C GLU A 355 7.68 23.43 -3.86
N THR A 356 7.95 22.23 -3.33
CA THR A 356 9.30 21.88 -2.91
C THR A 356 9.82 20.71 -3.74
N ALA A 357 10.97 20.89 -4.41
CA ALA A 357 11.71 19.78 -5.03
C ALA A 357 11.95 18.63 -4.03
N PHE A 358 11.96 18.97 -2.74
CA PHE A 358 11.93 18.05 -1.61
C PHE A 358 10.74 17.08 -1.64
N ARG A 359 9.49 17.57 -1.78
CA ARG A 359 8.28 16.73 -1.83
C ARG A 359 8.35 15.71 -2.95
N GLU A 360 8.70 16.15 -4.17
CA GLU A 360 8.81 15.25 -5.33
C GLU A 360 9.89 14.19 -5.14
N THR A 361 11.06 14.59 -4.61
CA THR A 361 12.17 13.66 -4.35
C THR A 361 11.80 12.66 -3.27
N LEU A 362 11.16 13.11 -2.19
CA LEU A 362 10.72 12.26 -1.09
C LEU A 362 9.63 11.30 -1.55
N ALA A 363 8.60 11.80 -2.23
CA ALA A 363 7.52 10.98 -2.80
C ALA A 363 8.11 9.88 -3.69
N ARG A 364 8.96 10.23 -4.65
CA ARG A 364 9.59 9.26 -5.56
C ARG A 364 10.41 8.19 -4.82
N ARG A 365 11.19 8.57 -3.81
CA ARG A 365 12.00 7.62 -3.04
C ARG A 365 11.14 6.67 -2.20
N LEU A 366 10.12 7.21 -1.53
CA LEU A 366 9.20 6.41 -0.72
C LEU A 366 8.29 5.53 -1.61
N GLU A 367 7.86 6.03 -2.76
CA GLU A 367 7.11 5.30 -3.77
C GLU A 367 7.93 4.10 -4.26
N LEU A 368 9.18 4.33 -4.68
CA LEU A 368 10.07 3.27 -5.15
C LEU A 368 10.32 2.23 -4.06
N PHE A 369 10.60 2.66 -2.84
CA PHE A 369 10.81 1.74 -1.72
C PHE A 369 9.56 0.91 -1.41
N SER A 370 8.40 1.57 -1.34
CA SER A 370 7.13 0.92 -1.03
C SER A 370 6.71 -0.05 -2.14
N THR A 371 6.74 0.37 -3.40
CA THR A 371 6.38 -0.46 -4.55
C THR A 371 7.37 -1.60 -4.79
N MET A 372 8.66 -1.43 -4.47
CA MET A 372 9.65 -2.48 -4.68
C MET A 372 9.64 -3.57 -3.61
N ILE A 373 9.37 -3.20 -2.36
CA ILE A 373 9.56 -4.10 -1.22
C ILE A 373 8.26 -4.33 -0.49
N LEU A 374 7.54 -3.26 -0.11
CA LEU A 374 6.45 -3.34 0.86
C LEU A 374 5.11 -3.78 0.24
N LEU A 375 4.75 -3.27 -0.93
CA LEU A 375 3.51 -3.65 -1.63
C LEU A 375 3.49 -5.13 -2.04
N PRO A 376 4.59 -5.73 -2.54
CA PRO A 376 4.63 -7.17 -2.77
C PRO A 376 4.29 -8.00 -1.52
N LEU A 377 4.69 -7.55 -0.32
CA LEU A 377 4.34 -8.22 0.94
C LEU A 377 2.84 -8.13 1.21
N PHE A 378 2.24 -6.96 0.97
CA PHE A 378 0.80 -6.77 1.08
C PHE A 378 0.01 -7.67 0.11
N PHE A 379 0.39 -7.67 -1.17
CA PHE A 379 -0.26 -8.50 -2.17
C PHE A 379 -0.08 -9.99 -1.89
N ALA A 380 1.09 -10.39 -1.39
CA ALA A 380 1.31 -11.75 -0.94
C ALA A 380 0.40 -12.12 0.23
N LEU A 381 0.31 -11.29 1.26
CA LEU A 381 -0.59 -11.54 2.40
C LEU A 381 -2.05 -11.64 1.96
N SER A 382 -2.50 -10.73 1.09
CA SER A 382 -3.86 -10.76 0.53
C SER A 382 -4.10 -12.03 -0.30
N GLY A 383 -3.09 -12.45 -1.08
CA GLY A 383 -3.14 -13.69 -1.85
C GLY A 383 -3.15 -14.94 -0.96
N LEU A 384 -2.39 -14.95 0.14
CA LEU A 384 -2.40 -16.02 1.14
C LEU A 384 -3.77 -16.17 1.81
N ARG A 385 -4.49 -15.06 2.03
CA ARG A 385 -5.88 -15.06 2.54
C ARG A 385 -6.89 -15.57 1.50
N THR A 386 -6.54 -15.53 0.21
CA THR A 386 -7.40 -15.97 -0.89
C THR A 386 -7.33 -17.48 -1.03
N GLN A 387 -8.37 -18.17 -0.57
CA GLN A 387 -8.45 -19.63 -0.55
C GLN A 387 -9.44 -20.12 -1.61
N ILE A 388 -8.96 -20.38 -2.82
CA ILE A 388 -9.78 -20.84 -3.95
C ILE A 388 -10.42 -22.18 -3.65
N SER A 389 -9.78 -23.01 -2.81
CA SER A 389 -10.32 -24.28 -2.31
C SER A 389 -11.58 -24.13 -1.44
N LEU A 390 -12.02 -22.91 -1.12
CA LEU A 390 -13.31 -22.68 -0.48
C LEU A 390 -14.46 -22.63 -1.51
N LEU A 391 -14.15 -22.45 -2.80
CA LEU A 391 -15.10 -22.42 -3.90
C LEU A 391 -15.21 -23.81 -4.56
N ASN A 392 -15.49 -24.86 -3.76
CA ASN A 392 -15.54 -26.23 -4.27
C ASN A 392 -16.88 -26.57 -4.94
N ASP A 393 -17.94 -25.83 -4.62
CA ASP A 393 -19.28 -26.09 -5.13
C ASP A 393 -19.59 -25.24 -6.38
N GLY A 394 -20.32 -25.82 -7.33
CA GLY A 394 -20.75 -25.12 -8.55
C GLY A 394 -21.60 -23.87 -8.25
N SER A 395 -22.38 -23.88 -7.18
CA SER A 395 -23.18 -22.73 -6.73
C SER A 395 -22.29 -21.53 -6.36
N SER A 396 -21.18 -21.77 -5.65
CA SER A 396 -20.23 -20.72 -5.26
C SER A 396 -19.57 -20.07 -6.49
N TRP A 397 -19.23 -20.86 -7.53
CA TRP A 397 -18.74 -20.31 -8.79
C TRP A 397 -19.78 -19.50 -9.56
N VAL A 398 -21.05 -19.93 -9.55
CA VAL A 398 -22.16 -19.15 -10.13
C VAL A 398 -22.29 -17.81 -9.43
N ILE A 399 -22.24 -17.79 -8.10
CA ILE A 399 -22.30 -16.55 -7.31
C ILE A 399 -21.10 -15.66 -7.57
N CYS A 400 -19.89 -16.22 -7.64
CA CYS A 400 -18.70 -15.48 -8.05
C CYS A 400 -18.89 -14.85 -9.45
N GLY A 401 -19.43 -15.60 -10.40
CA GLY A 401 -19.77 -15.11 -11.73
C GLY A 401 -20.81 -13.98 -11.71
N ILE A 402 -21.83 -14.07 -10.84
CA ILE A 402 -22.81 -13.00 -10.64
C ILE A 402 -22.15 -11.74 -10.06
N ILE A 403 -21.27 -11.89 -9.06
CA ILE A 403 -20.51 -10.77 -8.48
C ILE A 403 -19.67 -10.08 -9.57
N ILE A 404 -18.98 -10.85 -10.40
CA ILE A 404 -18.18 -10.32 -11.52
C ILE A 404 -19.07 -9.58 -12.53
N LEU A 405 -20.19 -10.18 -12.92
CA LEU A 405 -21.11 -9.60 -13.87
C LEU A 405 -21.68 -8.27 -13.34
N VAL A 406 -22.10 -8.25 -12.07
CA VAL A 406 -22.60 -7.05 -11.40
C VAL A 406 -21.53 -5.98 -11.30
N ALA A 407 -20.29 -6.36 -10.94
CA ALA A 407 -19.17 -5.43 -10.87
C ALA A 407 -18.88 -4.78 -12.23
N ILE A 408 -18.75 -5.60 -13.28
CA ILE A 408 -18.49 -5.14 -14.64
C ILE A 408 -19.62 -4.25 -15.12
N THR A 409 -20.87 -4.72 -15.07
CA THR A 409 -22.03 -3.95 -15.56
C THR A 409 -22.21 -2.66 -14.78
N GLY A 410 -22.14 -2.70 -13.45
CA GLY A 410 -22.29 -1.54 -12.59
C GLY A 410 -21.23 -0.47 -12.86
N LYS A 411 -19.95 -0.84 -12.84
CA LYS A 411 -18.87 0.13 -13.04
C LYS A 411 -18.77 0.58 -14.49
N PHE A 412 -18.75 -0.33 -15.44
CA PHE A 412 -18.57 -0.01 -16.86
C PHE A 412 -19.73 0.84 -17.39
N VAL A 413 -20.98 0.42 -17.15
CA VAL A 413 -22.16 1.16 -17.63
C VAL A 413 -22.34 2.45 -16.85
N GLY A 414 -22.12 2.44 -15.53
CA GLY A 414 -22.25 3.65 -14.70
C GLY A 414 -21.28 4.75 -15.12
N SER A 415 -20.01 4.42 -15.33
CA SER A 415 -18.99 5.40 -15.76
C SER A 415 -19.13 5.80 -17.23
N ALA A 416 -19.41 4.87 -18.15
CA ALA A 416 -19.63 5.20 -19.56
C ALA A 416 -20.88 6.07 -19.76
N GLY A 417 -21.97 5.76 -19.06
CA GLY A 417 -23.19 6.55 -19.07
C GLY A 417 -22.98 7.96 -18.51
N ALA A 418 -22.27 8.07 -17.37
CA ALA A 418 -21.93 9.36 -16.79
C ALA A 418 -21.07 10.21 -17.71
N ALA A 419 -20.02 9.63 -18.30
CA ALA A 419 -19.17 10.31 -19.28
C ALA A 419 -19.97 10.78 -20.51
N ARG A 420 -20.92 9.95 -20.99
CA ARG A 420 -21.76 10.29 -22.13
C ARG A 420 -22.69 11.46 -21.83
N TRP A 421 -23.25 11.53 -20.62
CA TRP A 421 -24.06 12.65 -20.16
C TRP A 421 -23.22 13.92 -20.01
N SER A 422 -21.97 13.80 -19.57
CA SER A 422 -21.03 14.92 -19.50
C SER A 422 -20.50 15.41 -20.87
N GLY A 423 -21.01 14.88 -21.99
CA GLY A 423 -20.74 15.37 -23.33
C GLY A 423 -19.63 14.66 -24.11
N SER A 424 -19.05 13.58 -23.55
CA SER A 424 -18.06 12.75 -24.27
C SER A 424 -18.70 11.98 -25.44
N THR A 425 -17.90 11.64 -26.46
CA THR A 425 -18.36 10.78 -27.56
C THR A 425 -18.60 9.35 -27.06
N TRP A 426 -19.39 8.57 -27.78
CA TRP A 426 -19.63 7.16 -27.40
C TRP A 426 -18.35 6.35 -27.26
N ARG A 427 -17.33 6.60 -28.10
CA ARG A 427 -16.04 5.91 -28.01
C ARG A 427 -15.29 6.31 -26.75
N ASP A 428 -15.20 7.62 -26.48
CA ASP A 428 -14.51 8.13 -25.28
C ASP A 428 -15.21 7.68 -24.00
N SER A 429 -16.54 7.66 -23.99
CA SER A 429 -17.35 7.16 -22.89
C SER A 429 -17.06 5.69 -22.58
N LEU A 430 -16.97 4.83 -23.61
CA LEU A 430 -16.64 3.42 -23.42
C LEU A 430 -15.20 3.22 -22.97
N VAL A 431 -14.27 4.07 -23.42
CA VAL A 431 -12.87 4.06 -22.96
C VAL A 431 -12.78 4.46 -21.48
N ILE A 432 -13.45 5.54 -21.08
CA ILE A 432 -13.56 5.92 -19.67
C ILE A 432 -14.19 4.77 -18.87
N GLY A 433 -15.22 4.11 -19.42
CA GLY A 433 -15.84 2.93 -18.84
C GLY A 433 -14.86 1.79 -18.58
N ALA A 434 -14.03 1.47 -19.56
CA ALA A 434 -12.99 0.45 -19.45
C ALA A 434 -11.94 0.82 -18.39
N LEU A 435 -11.50 2.09 -18.39
CA LEU A 435 -10.50 2.60 -17.45
C LEU A 435 -11.03 2.63 -16.01
N MET A 436 -12.29 3.01 -15.79
CA MET A 436 -12.92 3.04 -14.45
C MET A 436 -13.24 1.66 -13.89
N ASN A 437 -13.17 0.60 -14.71
CA ASN A 437 -13.25 -0.77 -14.22
C ASN A 437 -11.92 -1.29 -13.63
N THR A 438 -10.89 -0.44 -13.61
CA THR A 438 -9.59 -0.78 -13.03
C THR A 438 -9.70 -0.87 -11.52
N ARG A 439 -9.56 -2.11 -11.05
CA ARG A 439 -9.46 -2.50 -9.65
C ARG A 439 -8.01 -2.78 -9.29
N GLY A 440 -7.70 -2.91 -8.02
CA GLY A 440 -6.32 -3.18 -7.62
C GLY A 440 -6.05 -2.93 -6.15
N LEU A 441 -4.98 -2.18 -5.87
CA LEU A 441 -4.47 -2.03 -4.52
C LEU A 441 -5.53 -1.55 -3.53
N VAL A 442 -6.20 -0.44 -3.82
CA VAL A 442 -7.16 0.18 -2.89
C VAL A 442 -8.30 -0.76 -2.53
N GLU A 443 -8.80 -1.50 -3.51
CA GLU A 443 -9.84 -2.50 -3.27
C GLU A 443 -9.33 -3.66 -2.43
N LEU A 444 -8.16 -4.23 -2.75
CA LEU A 444 -7.60 -5.31 -1.94
C LEU A 444 -7.40 -4.85 -0.50
N VAL A 445 -6.99 -3.60 -0.29
CA VAL A 445 -6.88 -3.04 1.06
C VAL A 445 -8.24 -2.98 1.74
N ALA A 446 -9.28 -2.46 1.06
CA ALA A 446 -10.64 -2.43 1.58
C ALA A 446 -11.18 -3.85 1.91
N LEU A 447 -10.90 -4.83 1.05
CA LEU A 447 -11.24 -6.24 1.29
C LEU A 447 -10.54 -6.80 2.52
N ASN A 448 -9.25 -6.51 2.71
CA ASN A 448 -8.53 -6.95 3.91
C ASN A 448 -9.10 -6.28 5.17
N ILE A 449 -9.43 -4.99 5.12
CA ILE A 449 -10.08 -4.28 6.22
C ILE A 449 -11.43 -4.89 6.56
N GLY A 450 -12.29 -5.13 5.56
CA GLY A 450 -13.59 -5.76 5.77
C GLY A 450 -13.48 -7.17 6.34
N TYR A 451 -12.46 -7.92 5.90
CA TYR A 451 -12.17 -9.26 6.43
C TYR A 451 -11.68 -9.20 7.88
N ASP A 452 -10.76 -8.28 8.19
CA ASP A 452 -10.20 -8.12 9.55
C ASP A 452 -11.23 -7.55 10.55
N LEU A 453 -12.17 -6.73 10.07
CA LEU A 453 -13.34 -6.28 10.84
C LEU A 453 -14.41 -7.38 11.00
N GLY A 454 -14.23 -8.52 10.33
CA GLY A 454 -15.19 -9.63 10.36
C GLY A 454 -16.51 -9.31 9.65
N ILE A 455 -16.54 -8.34 8.73
CA ILE A 455 -17.74 -7.97 7.95
C ILE A 455 -18.01 -8.98 6.84
N ILE A 456 -16.96 -9.56 6.27
CA ILE A 456 -17.06 -10.54 5.17
C ILE A 456 -16.42 -11.87 5.55
N THR A 457 -16.98 -12.97 5.02
CA THR A 457 -16.42 -14.31 5.18
C THR A 457 -15.21 -14.53 4.27
N PRO A 458 -14.35 -15.53 4.56
CA PRO A 458 -13.26 -15.93 3.66
C PRO A 458 -13.73 -16.27 2.24
N VAL A 459 -14.97 -16.77 2.11
CA VAL A 459 -15.60 -17.10 0.83
C VAL A 459 -15.89 -15.84 0.01
N ILE A 460 -16.59 -14.86 0.58
CA ILE A 460 -16.86 -13.58 -0.09
C ILE A 460 -15.56 -12.84 -0.38
N PHE A 461 -14.61 -12.83 0.56
CA PHE A 461 -13.28 -12.25 0.33
C PHE A 461 -12.63 -12.85 -0.93
N THR A 462 -12.61 -14.18 -1.04
CA THR A 462 -12.05 -14.89 -2.20
C THR A 462 -12.78 -14.53 -3.50
N MET A 463 -14.11 -14.51 -3.49
CA MET A 463 -14.91 -14.12 -4.67
C MET A 463 -14.62 -12.68 -5.12
N MET A 464 -14.46 -11.75 -4.17
CA MET A 464 -14.17 -10.35 -4.43
C MET A 464 -12.74 -10.14 -4.95
N VAL A 465 -11.75 -10.89 -4.43
CA VAL A 465 -10.39 -10.88 -4.98
C VAL A 465 -10.36 -11.40 -6.42
N ILE A 466 -11.07 -12.49 -6.71
CA ILE A 466 -11.19 -13.01 -8.09
C ILE A 466 -11.83 -11.96 -8.99
N MET A 467 -12.90 -11.31 -8.53
CA MET A 467 -13.55 -10.24 -9.27
C MET A 467 -12.59 -9.07 -9.56
N ALA A 468 -11.83 -8.61 -8.57
CA ALA A 468 -10.82 -7.56 -8.73
C ALA A 468 -9.75 -7.92 -9.77
N LEU A 469 -9.31 -9.19 -9.79
CA LEU A 469 -8.37 -9.69 -10.79
C LEU A 469 -8.99 -9.68 -12.19
N VAL A 470 -10.20 -10.23 -12.35
CA VAL A 470 -10.87 -10.36 -13.64
C VAL A 470 -11.16 -8.99 -14.26
N THR A 471 -11.71 -8.05 -13.49
CA THR A 471 -12.05 -6.71 -13.99
C THR A 471 -10.82 -5.95 -14.48
N THR A 472 -9.68 -6.08 -13.78
CA THR A 472 -8.44 -5.39 -14.14
C THR A 472 -7.71 -6.07 -15.29
N LEU A 473 -7.71 -7.41 -15.32
CA LEU A 473 -7.21 -8.18 -16.48
C LEU A 473 -8.00 -7.83 -17.75
N MET A 474 -9.29 -7.52 -17.63
CA MET A 474 -10.16 -7.13 -18.72
C MET A 474 -9.89 -5.71 -19.24
N THR A 475 -9.40 -4.78 -18.41
CA THR A 475 -9.13 -3.39 -18.81
C THR A 475 -8.18 -3.30 -20.00
N GLY A 476 -7.08 -4.05 -19.99
CA GLY A 476 -6.07 -4.02 -21.06
C GLY A 476 -6.62 -4.42 -22.45
N PRO A 477 -7.18 -5.64 -22.60
CA PRO A 477 -7.81 -6.09 -23.84
C PRO A 477 -8.95 -5.19 -24.30
N LEU A 478 -9.78 -4.70 -23.38
CA LEU A 478 -10.92 -3.83 -23.71
C LEU A 478 -10.45 -2.49 -24.26
N LEU A 479 -9.39 -1.92 -23.69
CA LEU A 479 -8.78 -0.69 -24.18
C LEU A 479 -8.16 -0.89 -25.58
N SER A 480 -7.44 -1.98 -25.82
CA SER A 480 -6.89 -2.31 -27.14
C SER A 480 -7.98 -2.55 -28.19
N PHE A 481 -9.13 -3.09 -27.80
CA PHE A 481 -10.27 -3.26 -28.71
C PHE A 481 -10.97 -1.94 -29.04
N LEU A 482 -11.15 -1.06 -28.06
CA LEU A 482 -11.79 0.24 -28.23
C LEU A 482 -10.89 1.27 -28.92
N MET A 483 -9.57 1.10 -28.81
CA MET A 483 -8.53 1.95 -29.40
C MET A 483 -7.48 1.08 -30.13
N PRO A 484 -7.76 0.65 -31.38
CA PRO A 484 -6.77 -0.05 -32.20
C PRO A 484 -5.52 0.80 -32.44
N ASP A 485 -4.35 0.18 -32.44
CA ASP A 485 -3.04 0.85 -32.59
C ASP A 485 -3.02 1.77 -33.82
N GLY A 486 -2.83 3.07 -33.59
CA GLY A 486 -2.87 4.14 -34.59
C GLY A 486 -3.73 5.36 -34.20
N SER A 487 -4.74 5.18 -33.33
CA SER A 487 -5.61 6.29 -32.89
C SER A 487 -5.08 7.11 -31.71
N ALA A 488 -4.10 6.59 -30.96
CA ALA A 488 -3.53 7.27 -29.78
C ALA A 488 -2.69 8.50 -30.17
N ASP A 489 -1.84 8.38 -31.19
CA ASP A 489 -1.05 9.50 -31.72
C ASP A 489 -1.91 10.54 -32.43
N GLU A 490 -2.94 10.12 -33.17
CA GLU A 490 -3.87 11.05 -33.82
C GLU A 490 -4.72 11.84 -32.83
N HIS A 491 -5.18 11.24 -31.73
CA HIS A 491 -5.95 11.95 -30.69
C HIS A 491 -5.09 12.85 -29.81
N CYS A 492 -3.85 12.43 -29.50
CA CYS A 492 -2.93 13.28 -28.73
C CYS A 492 -2.49 14.53 -29.53
N MET A 493 -2.53 14.47 -30.87
CA MET A 493 -2.23 15.60 -31.76
C MET A 493 -3.45 16.44 -32.20
N ARG A 494 -4.69 15.96 -32.06
CA ARG A 494 -5.89 16.63 -32.62
C ARG A 494 -6.62 17.62 -31.69
N THR A 495 -6.17 17.82 -30.45
CA THR A 495 -6.77 18.83 -29.57
C THR A 495 -5.69 19.76 -29.00
N PRO A 496 -5.82 21.09 -29.20
CA PRO A 496 -4.81 22.08 -28.82
C PRO A 496 -4.60 22.21 -27.31
#